data_AF-A0A7M3X6W0-F1
#
_entry.id   AF-A0A7M3X6W0-F1
#
_cell.length_a   1.000
_cell.length_b   1.000
_cell.length_c   1.000
_cell.angle_alpha   90.00
_cell.angle_beta   90.00
_cell.angle_gamma   90.00
#
_symmetry.space_group_name_H-M   'P 1'
#
loop_
_entity.id
_entity.type
_entity.pdbx_description
1 polymer ?
#
loop_
_entity_poly.entity_id
_entity_poly.type
_entity_poly.pdbx_seq_one_letter_code
_entity_poly.pdbx_strand_id
1 'polypeptide(L)'
;MKTENRNEEAVSPVIATILMVAITVVLAGVLYVWASSLAEGNTDGNLALYAMSGKDAQGTPGTDTADNLIMLTMDQGGDINWAAVSVKLAIDGAAPVTCDNPGVDGTSVCSL
;
A
#
# COMPACT_ATOMS: atom_id res chain seq x y z
N MET A 1 -66.04 21.42 5.51
CA MET A 1 -64.76 21.59 4.77
C MET A 1 -63.67 21.58 5.84
N LYS A 2 -62.69 20.67 5.91
CA LYS A 2 -62.07 19.82 4.88
C LYS A 2 -61.18 18.77 5.58
N THR A 3 -61.07 17.61 4.93
CA THR A 3 -59.92 16.68 4.89
C THR A 3 -59.56 15.92 6.17
N GLU A 4 -60.19 14.75 6.35
CA GLU A 4 -59.51 13.63 7.03
C GLU A 4 -58.32 13.20 6.15
N ASN A 5 -57.13 13.18 6.76
CA ASN A 5 -55.89 12.75 6.14
C ASN A 5 -55.92 11.23 5.91
N ARG A 6 -56.54 10.78 4.81
CA ARG A 6 -56.45 9.40 4.31
C ARG A 6 -55.10 9.14 3.61
N ASN A 7 -53.99 9.41 4.30
CA ASN A 7 -52.66 9.04 3.79
C ASN A 7 -52.06 7.83 4.53
N GLU A 8 -52.88 7.11 5.29
CA GLU A 8 -52.50 5.90 6.04
C GLU A 8 -53.06 4.62 5.39
N GLU A 9 -53.59 4.70 4.17
CA GLU A 9 -53.91 3.52 3.36
C GLU A 9 -52.62 2.86 2.86
N ALA A 10 -52.04 2.09 3.78
CA ALA A 10 -51.33 0.85 3.59
C ALA A 10 -50.51 0.76 2.29
N VAL A 11 -49.21 1.06 2.42
CA VAL A 11 -48.21 0.44 1.55
C VAL A 11 -48.50 -1.06 1.53
N SER A 12 -48.92 -1.58 0.37
CA SER A 12 -49.29 -3.00 0.23
C SER A 12 -48.18 -3.88 0.79
N PRO A 13 -48.48 -4.96 1.54
CA PRO A 13 -47.47 -5.84 2.14
C PRO A 13 -46.43 -6.34 1.13
N VAL A 14 -46.84 -6.51 -0.13
CA VAL A 14 -45.96 -6.93 -1.23
C VAL A 14 -45.10 -5.76 -1.73
N ILE A 15 -45.66 -4.55 -1.81
CA ILE A 15 -44.93 -3.36 -2.25
C ILE A 15 -43.88 -2.96 -1.19
N ALA A 16 -44.23 -3.08 0.09
CA ALA A 16 -43.33 -2.80 1.21
C ALA A 16 -42.08 -3.71 1.18
N THR A 17 -42.27 -5.00 0.91
CA THR A 17 -41.16 -5.96 0.86
C THR A 17 -40.26 -5.75 -0.36
N ILE A 18 -40.84 -5.45 -1.53
CA ILE A 18 -40.06 -5.13 -2.73
C ILE A 18 -39.20 -3.88 -2.52
N LEU A 19 -39.76 -2.82 -1.93
CA LEU A 19 -39.02 -1.58 -1.65
C LEU A 19 -37.88 -1.82 -0.64
N MET A 20 -38.14 -2.61 0.41
CA MET A 20 -37.14 -2.94 1.42
C MET A 20 -35.98 -3.74 0.81
N VAL A 21 -36.27 -4.75 0.00
CA VAL A 21 -35.24 -5.57 -0.66
C VAL A 21 -34.48 -4.77 -1.71
N ALA A 22 -35.15 -3.88 -2.45
CA ALA A 22 -34.50 -3.03 -3.43
C ALA A 22 -33.43 -2.13 -2.79
N ILE A 23 -33.75 -1.52 -1.64
CA ILE A 23 -32.80 -0.64 -0.93
C ILE A 23 -31.62 -1.43 -0.39
N THR A 24 -31.82 -2.63 0.18
CA THR A 24 -30.71 -3.43 0.73
C THR A 24 -29.76 -3.91 -0.35
N VAL A 25 -30.26 -4.29 -1.52
CA VAL A 25 -29.42 -4.67 -2.67
C VAL A 25 -28.59 -3.48 -3.16
N VAL A 26 -29.20 -2.28 -3.23
CA VAL A 26 -28.49 -1.06 -3.63
C VAL A 26 -27.39 -0.71 -2.62
N LEU A 27 -27.70 -0.71 -1.32
CA LEU A 27 -26.72 -0.42 -0.27
C LEU A 27 -25.58 -1.45 -0.26
N ALA A 28 -25.88 -2.74 -0.45
CA ALA A 28 -24.89 -3.78 -0.56
C ALA A 28 -23.98 -3.59 -1.79
N GLY A 29 -24.55 -3.19 -2.93
CA GLY A 29 -23.79 -2.88 -4.15
C GLY A 29 -22.87 -1.68 -3.98
N VAL A 30 -23.36 -0.58 -3.39
CA VAL A 30 -22.53 0.61 -3.11
C VAL A 30 -21.41 0.27 -2.12
N LEU A 31 -21.71 -0.47 -1.06
CA LEU A 31 -20.70 -0.94 -0.10
C LEU A 31 -19.67 -1.85 -0.76
N TYR A 32 -20.09 -2.74 -1.67
CA TYR A 32 -19.17 -3.61 -2.40
C TYR A 32 -18.20 -2.80 -3.26
N VAL A 33 -18.70 -1.86 -4.08
CA VAL A 33 -17.84 -1.03 -4.93
C VAL A 33 -16.89 -0.17 -4.08
N TRP A 34 -17.38 0.39 -2.97
CA TRP A 34 -16.55 1.16 -2.06
C TRP A 34 -15.47 0.31 -1.38
N ALA A 35 -15.83 -0.89 -0.89
CA ALA A 35 -14.89 -1.82 -0.28
C ALA A 35 -13.86 -2.34 -1.29
N SER A 36 -14.28 -2.65 -2.53
CA SER A 36 -13.37 -3.03 -3.61
C SER A 36 -12.39 -1.92 -3.97
N SER A 37 -12.85 -0.66 -4.05
CA SER A 37 -11.97 0.47 -4.28
C SER A 37 -10.98 0.70 -3.13
N LEU A 38 -11.37 0.41 -1.90
CA LEU A 38 -10.49 0.49 -0.73
C LEU A 38 -9.47 -0.67 -0.71
N ALA A 39 -9.88 -1.86 -1.15
CA ALA A 39 -9.03 -3.03 -1.25
C ALA A 39 -7.99 -2.85 -2.37
N GLU A 40 -8.43 -2.58 -3.60
CA GLU A 40 -7.54 -2.37 -4.76
C GLU A 40 -6.60 -1.18 -4.56
N GLY A 41 -7.10 -0.07 -3.99
CA GLY A 41 -6.28 1.10 -3.69
C GLY A 41 -5.20 0.87 -2.61
N ASN A 42 -5.26 -0.24 -1.88
CA ASN A 42 -4.31 -0.57 -0.82
C ASN A 42 -3.39 -1.75 -1.18
N THR A 43 -3.76 -2.65 -2.09
CA THR A 43 -2.95 -3.83 -2.43
C THR A 43 -1.93 -3.63 -3.55
N ASP A 44 -2.12 -2.66 -4.44
CA ASP A 44 -1.21 -2.47 -5.57
C ASP A 44 -0.26 -1.29 -5.34
N GLY A 45 0.96 -1.60 -4.89
CA GLY A 45 2.08 -0.65 -4.88
C GLY A 45 2.08 0.37 -3.74
N ASN A 46 1.22 0.23 -2.73
CA ASN A 46 1.29 1.07 -1.54
C ASN A 46 2.60 0.81 -0.77
N LEU A 47 3.46 1.82 -0.66
CA LEU A 47 4.75 1.74 0.04
C LEU A 47 4.60 1.29 1.51
N ALA A 48 3.41 1.47 2.11
CA ALA A 48 3.11 0.99 3.45
C ALA A 48 3.06 -0.55 3.59
N LEU A 49 2.98 -1.29 2.48
CA LEU A 49 3.06 -2.76 2.47
C LEU A 49 4.49 -3.29 2.32
N TYR A 50 5.46 -2.41 2.10
CA TYR A 50 6.86 -2.77 1.97
C TYR A 50 7.56 -2.55 3.31
N ALA A 51 8.03 -3.64 3.91
CA ALA A 51 8.86 -3.59 5.11
C ALA A 51 10.30 -3.94 4.74
N MET A 52 11.24 -3.09 5.12
CA MET A 52 12.66 -3.31 4.92
C MET A 52 13.37 -3.27 6.27
N SER A 53 14.19 -4.28 6.57
CA SER A 53 15.09 -4.27 7.71
C SER A 53 16.54 -4.20 7.26
N GLY A 54 17.36 -3.53 8.06
CA GLY A 54 18.81 -3.50 7.91
C GLY A 54 19.47 -4.26 9.05
N LYS A 55 20.51 -5.02 8.73
CA LYS A 55 21.37 -5.69 9.71
C LYS A 55 22.82 -5.58 9.28
N ASP A 56 23.71 -5.61 10.27
CA ASP A 56 25.15 -5.64 10.02
C ASP A 56 25.48 -6.87 9.16
N ALA A 57 26.23 -6.65 8.10
CA ALA A 57 26.68 -7.72 7.23
C ALA A 57 27.72 -8.54 8.00
N GLN A 58 27.35 -9.79 8.29
CA GLN A 58 28.10 -10.68 9.18
C GLN A 58 29.58 -10.76 8.79
N GLY A 59 30.48 -10.35 9.68
CA GLY A 59 31.93 -10.36 9.45
C GLY A 59 32.68 -9.36 10.32
N THR A 60 34.02 -9.40 10.28
CA THR A 60 34.85 -8.28 10.78
C THR A 60 35.25 -7.46 9.56
N PRO A 61 34.95 -6.15 9.52
CA PRO A 61 35.42 -5.29 8.44
C PRO A 61 36.95 -5.38 8.30
N GLY A 62 37.41 -5.62 7.09
CA GLY A 62 38.81 -5.51 6.72
C GLY A 62 39.26 -4.05 6.61
N THR A 63 40.48 -3.86 6.12
CA THR A 63 41.02 -2.52 5.81
C THR A 63 40.76 -2.09 4.37
N ASP A 64 40.14 -2.97 3.58
CA ASP A 64 39.87 -2.76 2.16
C ASP A 64 38.45 -2.21 1.95
N THR A 65 38.13 -1.79 0.73
CA THR A 65 36.84 -1.15 0.40
C THR A 65 35.77 -2.13 -0.07
N ALA A 66 36.04 -3.43 -0.03
CA ALA A 66 35.17 -4.48 -0.59
C ALA A 66 34.33 -5.21 0.46
N ASP A 67 34.29 -4.70 1.69
CA ASP A 67 33.50 -5.30 2.75
C ASP A 67 32.01 -5.07 2.51
N ASN A 68 31.22 -6.09 2.83
CA ASN A 68 29.81 -5.90 3.05
C ASN A 68 29.65 -5.36 4.47
N LEU A 69 29.09 -4.15 4.63
CA LEU A 69 28.88 -3.53 5.94
C LEU A 69 27.42 -3.63 6.41
N ILE A 70 26.46 -3.53 5.48
CA ILE A 70 25.04 -3.50 5.81
C ILE A 70 24.30 -4.37 4.81
N MET A 71 23.47 -5.28 5.32
CA MET A 71 22.54 -6.06 4.53
C MET A 71 21.13 -5.53 4.74
N LEU A 72 20.52 -5.05 3.65
CA LEU A 72 19.11 -4.67 3.61
C LEU A 72 18.29 -5.86 3.12
N THR A 73 17.26 -6.22 3.87
CA THR A 73 16.33 -7.30 3.52
C THR A 73 14.92 -6.72 3.40
N MET A 74 14.21 -7.04 2.33
CA MET A 74 12.78 -6.78 2.21
C MET A 74 12.04 -7.91 2.93
N ASP A 75 11.48 -7.60 4.10
CA ASP A 75 10.77 -8.58 4.95
C ASP A 75 9.32 -8.79 4.50
N GLN A 76 8.72 -7.77 3.88
CA GLN A 76 7.37 -7.81 3.31
C GLN A 76 7.31 -6.98 2.04
N GLY A 77 6.59 -7.45 1.02
CA GLY A 77 6.44 -6.77 -0.26
C GLY A 77 6.36 -7.73 -1.45
N GLY A 78 6.16 -7.16 -2.65
CA GLY A 78 6.25 -7.88 -3.93
C GLY A 78 7.53 -7.50 -4.70
N ASP A 79 7.68 -8.03 -5.92
CA ASP A 79 8.81 -7.68 -6.77
C ASP A 79 8.83 -6.18 -7.05
N ILE A 80 9.96 -5.53 -6.75
CA ILE A 80 10.13 -4.10 -7.00
C ILE A 80 10.86 -3.90 -8.33
N ASN A 81 10.34 -3.01 -9.16
CA ASN A 81 11.10 -2.51 -10.29
C ASN A 81 12.22 -1.59 -9.78
N TRP A 82 13.44 -2.11 -9.79
CA TRP A 82 14.66 -1.42 -9.38
C TRP A 82 14.90 -0.09 -10.11
N ALA A 83 14.41 0.09 -11.34
CA ALA A 83 14.49 1.37 -12.04
C ALA A 83 13.69 2.51 -11.38
N ALA A 84 12.72 2.17 -10.52
CA ALA A 84 11.88 3.14 -9.80
C ALA A 84 12.32 3.33 -8.34
N VAL A 85 13.37 2.64 -7.88
CA VAL A 85 13.87 2.71 -6.50
C VAL A 85 15.13 3.55 -6.45
N SER A 86 15.21 4.44 -5.45
CA SER A 86 16.42 5.18 -5.12
C SER A 86 16.77 4.89 -3.66
N VAL A 87 17.95 4.31 -3.43
CA VAL A 87 18.48 4.08 -2.09
C VAL A 87 19.42 5.22 -1.75
N LYS A 88 19.33 5.78 -0.53
CA LYS A 88 20.22 6.83 -0.05
C LYS A 88 20.81 6.44 1.30
N LEU A 89 22.12 6.59 1.45
CA LEU A 89 22.85 6.28 2.67
C LEU A 89 23.44 7.55 3.28
N ALA A 90 23.25 7.73 4.59
CA ALA A 90 23.91 8.77 5.36
C ALA A 90 24.78 8.11 6.44
N ILE A 91 26.01 8.59 6.58
CA ILE A 91 26.99 8.10 7.55
C ILE A 91 27.27 9.26 8.52
N ASP A 92 27.25 8.98 9.83
CA ASP A 92 27.56 9.96 10.89
C ASP A 92 26.78 11.29 10.80
N GLY A 93 25.53 11.24 10.30
CA GLY A 93 24.69 12.43 10.14
C GLY A 93 25.09 13.36 8.99
N ALA A 94 25.99 12.92 8.11
CA ALA A 94 26.34 13.65 6.88
C ALA A 94 25.19 13.66 5.87
N ALA A 95 25.34 14.48 4.81
CA ALA A 95 24.37 14.55 3.73
C ALA A 95 24.18 13.16 3.08
N PRO A 96 22.93 12.70 2.85
CA PRO A 96 22.68 11.40 2.24
C PRO A 96 23.24 11.32 0.81
N VAL A 97 23.98 10.26 0.51
CA VAL A 97 24.49 9.95 -0.83
C VAL A 97 23.58 8.91 -1.47
N THR A 98 23.32 9.03 -2.77
CA THR A 98 22.46 8.09 -3.50
C THR A 98 23.29 6.90 -3.96
N CYS A 99 22.81 5.69 -3.68
CA CYS A 99 23.38 4.44 -4.16
C CYS A 99 23.07 4.23 -5.63
N ASP A 100 24.00 3.61 -6.35
CA ASP A 100 23.74 3.10 -7.70
C ASP A 100 22.80 1.88 -7.68
N ASN A 101 22.09 1.71 -8.79
CA ASN A 101 21.22 0.56 -8.99
C ASN A 101 22.05 -0.70 -9.29
N PRO A 102 21.61 -1.92 -8.92
CA PRO A 102 22.34 -3.12 -9.24
C PRO A 102 22.67 -3.30 -10.72
N GLY A 103 23.94 -3.59 -11.01
CA GLY A 103 24.46 -3.78 -12.37
C GLY A 103 24.86 -2.51 -13.11
N VAL A 104 24.94 -1.35 -12.43
CA VAL A 104 25.45 -0.10 -12.99
C VAL A 104 26.81 0.21 -12.37
N ASP A 105 27.88 0.14 -13.17
CA ASP A 105 29.23 0.52 -12.73
C ASP A 105 29.42 2.03 -12.92
N GLY A 106 29.36 2.82 -11.84
CA GLY A 106 29.58 4.26 -11.98
C GLY A 106 29.45 5.13 -10.74
N THR A 107 30.58 5.33 -10.04
CA THR A 107 30.86 6.40 -9.07
C THR A 107 30.32 6.23 -7.64
N SER A 108 30.92 5.27 -6.94
CA SER A 108 31.33 5.38 -5.53
C SER A 108 30.32 6.05 -4.59
N VAL A 109 29.19 5.40 -4.34
CA VAL A 109 28.73 4.94 -3.01
C VAL A 109 27.67 3.85 -3.30
N CYS A 110 27.76 2.70 -2.60
CA CYS A 110 27.00 1.46 -2.82
C CYS A 110 27.43 0.62 -4.04
N SER A 111 28.68 0.14 -4.06
CA SER A 111 29.10 -0.94 -4.97
C SER A 111 28.52 -2.28 -4.52
N LEU A 112 27.93 -3.03 -5.44
CA LEU A 112 27.52 -4.43 -5.27
C LEU A 112 28.65 -5.40 -5.60
#